data_AF-B9TJI4-F1
#
_entry.id   AF-B9TJI4-F1
#
_cell.length_a   1.000
_cell.length_b   1.000
_cell.length_c   1.000
_cell.angle_alpha   90.00
_cell.angle_beta   90.00
_cell.angle_gamma   90.00
#
_symmetry.space_group_name_H-M   'P 1'
#
loop_
_entity.id
_entity.type
_entity.pdbx_description
1 polymer ?
#
loop_
_entity_poly.entity_id
_entity_poly.type
_entity_poly.pdbx_seq_one_letter_code
_entity_poly.pdbx_strand_id
1 'polypeptide(L)'
;MAQPLPAPSTLVAPPPPPSANQNLAAFYDVLGERRYAEQQVRLLFDLAAKSNLVLSQGEYKAGYDKASRVSTYQIILPVKGPYQAIWQFAMQGLREMPFASLDEVGFRRDSIAEPVVEARLRFTLYLKDAAP
;
A
#
# COMPACT_ATOMS: atom_id res chain seq x y z
N MET A 1 -13.06 -53.11 -32.70
CA MET A 1 -13.77 -52.41 -31.61
C MET A 1 -13.14 -51.03 -31.50
N ALA A 2 -13.86 -49.97 -31.88
CA ALA A 2 -13.35 -48.59 -31.88
C ALA A 2 -13.72 -47.94 -30.55
N GLN A 3 -12.71 -47.49 -29.80
CA GLN A 3 -12.89 -46.83 -28.50
C GLN A 3 -13.41 -45.40 -28.73
N PRO A 4 -14.53 -45.00 -28.11
CA PRO A 4 -15.07 -43.66 -28.30
C PRO A 4 -14.12 -42.61 -27.70
N LEU A 5 -13.96 -41.49 -28.41
CA LEU A 5 -13.14 -40.34 -28.01
C LEU A 5 -13.63 -39.78 -26.66
N PRO A 6 -12.71 -39.37 -25.76
CA PRO A 6 -13.09 -38.73 -24.49
C PRO A 6 -13.83 -37.42 -24.77
N ALA A 7 -14.93 -37.18 -24.04
CA ALA A 7 -15.72 -35.96 -24.12
C ALA A 7 -14.86 -34.73 -23.75
N PRO A 8 -15.07 -33.57 -24.40
CA PRO A 8 -14.31 -32.35 -24.11
C PRO A 8 -14.49 -31.95 -22.64
N SER A 9 -13.36 -31.77 -21.95
CA SER A 9 -13.31 -31.24 -20.58
C SER A 9 -14.21 -30.02 -20.46
N THR A 10 -15.20 -30.10 -19.57
CA THR A 10 -16.11 -28.99 -19.28
C THR A 10 -15.26 -27.79 -18.86
N LEU A 11 -15.20 -26.77 -19.71
CA LEU A 11 -14.51 -25.52 -19.40
C LEU A 11 -15.19 -24.96 -18.14
N VAL A 12 -14.45 -24.87 -17.03
CA VAL A 12 -14.92 -24.24 -15.80
C VAL A 12 -15.21 -22.78 -16.14
N ALA A 13 -16.49 -22.40 -16.15
CA ALA A 13 -16.87 -21.01 -16.28
C ALA A 13 -16.36 -20.25 -15.04
N PRO A 14 -15.70 -19.09 -15.21
CA PRO A 14 -15.24 -18.31 -14.07
C PRO A 14 -16.43 -17.88 -13.20
N PRO A 15 -16.26 -17.81 -11.87
CA PRO A 15 -17.31 -17.34 -10.98
C PRO A 15 -17.76 -15.92 -11.38
N PRO A 16 -19.04 -15.59 -11.18
CA PRO A 16 -19.54 -14.24 -11.47
C PRO A 16 -18.80 -13.21 -10.60
N PRO A 17 -18.61 -11.97 -11.11
CA PRO A 17 -17.93 -10.93 -10.36
C PRO A 17 -18.70 -10.59 -9.06
N PRO A 18 -18.00 -10.23 -7.98
CA PRO A 18 -18.62 -9.84 -6.72
C PRO A 18 -19.56 -8.64 -6.89
N SER A 19 -20.68 -8.69 -6.19
CA SER A 19 -21.66 -7.58 -6.10
C SER A 19 -21.09 -6.37 -5.37
N ALA A 20 -21.73 -5.20 -5.55
CA ALA A 20 -21.33 -3.98 -4.85
C ALA A 20 -21.27 -4.14 -3.32
N ASN A 21 -22.23 -4.86 -2.72
CA ASN A 21 -22.24 -5.12 -1.28
C ASN A 21 -21.11 -6.04 -0.84
N GLN A 22 -20.74 -7.03 -1.65
CA GLN A 22 -19.60 -7.91 -1.37
C GLN A 22 -18.27 -7.14 -1.47
N ASN A 23 -18.12 -6.27 -2.47
CA ASN A 23 -16.93 -5.41 -2.59
C ASN A 23 -16.82 -4.42 -1.43
N LEU A 24 -17.94 -3.87 -0.96
CA LEU A 24 -17.96 -2.98 0.20
C LEU A 24 -17.58 -3.72 1.49
N ALA A 25 -18.08 -4.94 1.70
CA ALA A 25 -17.70 -5.76 2.84
C ALA A 25 -16.20 -6.11 2.80
N ALA A 26 -15.69 -6.53 1.64
CA ALA A 26 -14.27 -6.81 1.44
C ALA A 26 -13.39 -5.56 1.67
N PHE A 27 -13.85 -4.38 1.26
CA PHE A 27 -13.16 -3.12 1.55
C PHE A 27 -12.99 -2.89 3.05
N TYR A 28 -14.07 -2.97 3.84
CA TYR A 28 -14.02 -2.76 5.28
C TYR A 28 -13.21 -3.83 6.04
N ASP A 29 -13.15 -5.06 5.51
CA ASP A 29 -12.38 -6.16 6.09
C ASP A 29 -10.86 -5.94 5.98
N VAL A 30 -10.41 -5.29 4.91
CA VAL A 30 -8.98 -5.02 4.66
C VAL A 30 -8.46 -3.81 5.46
N LEU A 31 -9.35 -2.91 5.93
CA LEU A 31 -8.95 -1.70 6.65
C LEU A 31 -8.12 -2.00 7.91
N GLY A 32 -7.09 -1.18 8.12
CA GLY A 32 -6.23 -1.28 9.29
C GLY A 32 -6.92 -0.83 10.58
N GLU A 33 -6.43 -1.29 11.73
CA GLU A 33 -6.90 -0.85 13.03
C GLU A 33 -6.27 0.50 13.41
N ARG A 34 -7.08 1.52 13.72
CA ARG A 34 -6.59 2.88 14.00
C ARG A 34 -5.59 2.94 15.15
N ARG A 35 -5.78 2.13 16.20
CA ARG A 35 -4.86 2.02 17.35
C ARG A 35 -3.44 1.58 16.98
N TYR A 36 -3.24 0.99 15.81
CA TYR A 36 -1.93 0.53 15.35
C TYR A 36 -1.30 1.45 14.31
N ALA A 37 -1.87 2.63 14.05
CA ALA A 37 -1.33 3.57 13.06
C ALA A 37 0.15 3.91 13.33
N GLU A 38 0.54 4.16 14.58
CA GLU A 38 1.94 4.44 14.95
C GLU A 38 2.85 3.22 14.75
N GLN A 39 2.33 2.01 14.92
CA GLN A 39 3.08 0.77 14.65
C GLN A 39 3.36 0.61 13.15
N GLN A 40 2.42 1.03 12.29
CA GLN A 40 2.61 1.04 10.84
C GLN A 40 3.66 2.05 10.40
N VAL A 41 3.71 3.22 11.06
CA VAL A 41 4.82 4.17 10.85
C VAL A 41 6.14 3.51 11.22
N ARG A 42 6.23 2.86 12.39
CA ARG A 42 7.45 2.13 12.78
C ARG A 42 7.87 1.08 11.75
N LEU A 43 6.92 0.31 11.22
CA LEU A 43 7.18 -0.67 10.16
C LEU A 43 7.81 -0.02 8.92
N LEU A 44 7.35 1.16 8.50
CA LEU A 44 7.96 1.91 7.40
C LEU A 44 9.42 2.29 7.71
N PHE A 45 9.72 2.71 8.94
CA PHE A 45 11.11 2.99 9.33
C PHE A 45 11.99 1.73 9.29
N ASP A 46 11.48 0.60 9.78
CA ASP A 46 12.20 -0.68 9.74
C ASP A 46 12.45 -1.16 8.30
N LEU A 47 11.48 -0.98 7.40
CA LEU A 47 11.61 -1.33 5.97
C LEU A 47 12.64 -0.45 5.24
N ALA A 48 12.65 0.86 5.54
CA ALA A 48 13.63 1.77 4.97
C ALA A 48 15.05 1.44 5.44
N ALA A 49 15.22 1.13 6.73
CA ALA A 49 16.50 0.70 7.29
C ALA A 49 17.01 -0.58 6.58
N LYS A 50 16.15 -1.58 6.37
CA LYS A 50 16.49 -2.79 5.60
C LYS A 50 16.88 -2.50 4.15
N SER A 51 16.31 -1.45 3.57
CA SER A 51 16.60 -1.02 2.19
C SER A 51 17.81 -0.08 2.08
N ASN A 52 18.55 0.15 3.18
CA ASN A 52 19.64 1.14 3.27
C ASN A 52 19.22 2.55 2.79
N LEU A 53 17.98 2.94 3.08
CA LEU A 53 17.47 4.27 2.80
C LEU A 53 17.65 5.17 4.01
N VAL A 54 18.03 6.42 3.76
CA VAL A 54 18.04 7.46 4.80
C VAL A 54 16.66 8.10 4.82
N LEU A 55 15.94 7.93 5.93
CA LEU A 55 14.69 8.65 6.19
C LEU A 55 15.00 9.94 6.94
N SER A 56 14.44 11.05 6.47
CA SER A 56 14.38 12.30 7.22
C SER A 56 13.14 12.33 8.11
N GLN A 57 12.99 13.39 8.90
CA GLN A 57 11.78 13.61 9.70
C GLN A 57 10.52 13.60 8.82
N GLY A 58 9.64 12.63 9.07
CA GLY A 58 8.35 12.52 8.40
C GLY A 58 7.29 13.40 9.04
N GLU A 59 6.33 13.84 8.23
CA GLU A 59 5.14 14.56 8.69
C GLU A 59 3.96 13.58 8.77
N TYR A 60 3.17 13.66 9.84
CA TYR A 60 2.02 12.78 10.05
C TYR A 60 0.76 13.57 10.34
N LYS A 61 -0.36 13.17 9.72
CA LYS A 61 -1.65 13.83 9.92
C LYS A 61 -2.77 12.81 10.01
N ALA A 62 -3.45 12.77 11.16
CA ALA A 62 -4.69 12.04 11.31
C ALA A 62 -5.85 12.84 10.70
N GLY A 63 -6.76 12.14 10.04
CA GLY A 63 -7.97 12.68 9.42
C GLY A 63 -9.13 11.70 9.54
N TYR A 64 -10.29 12.15 9.10
CA TYR A 64 -11.49 11.33 9.04
C TYR A 64 -12.28 11.67 7.78
N ASP A 65 -12.55 10.66 6.96
CA ASP A 65 -13.35 10.79 5.75
C ASP A 65 -14.81 10.44 6.07
N LYS A 66 -15.67 11.46 6.11
CA LYS A 66 -17.10 11.30 6.46
C LYS A 66 -17.90 10.55 5.39
N ALA A 67 -17.51 10.66 4.12
CA ALA A 67 -18.23 10.05 3.02
C ALA A 67 -18.08 8.52 3.03
N SER A 68 -16.87 8.06 3.35
CA SER A 68 -16.47 6.65 3.37
C SER A 68 -16.53 6.05 4.77
N ARG A 69 -16.67 6.89 5.81
CA ARG A 69 -16.66 6.53 7.24
C ARG A 69 -15.39 5.78 7.66
N VAL A 70 -14.24 6.31 7.25
CA VAL A 70 -12.92 5.74 7.56
C VAL A 70 -12.02 6.79 8.18
N SER A 71 -11.19 6.36 9.13
CA SER A 71 -10.10 7.20 9.63
C SER A 71 -8.95 7.17 8.64
N THR A 72 -8.32 8.31 8.37
CA THR A 72 -7.16 8.40 7.50
C THR A 72 -5.94 8.79 8.31
N TYR A 73 -4.79 8.22 7.96
CA TYR A 73 -3.51 8.60 8.54
C TYR A 73 -2.51 8.86 7.44
N GLN A 74 -2.27 10.14 7.16
CA GLN A 74 -1.38 10.60 6.11
C GLN A 74 0.04 10.66 6.64
N ILE A 75 0.96 10.11 5.86
CA ILE A 75 2.38 9.96 6.20
C ILE A 75 3.18 10.51 5.03
N ILE A 76 3.94 11.58 5.27
CA ILE A 76 4.85 12.13 4.27
C ILE A 76 6.27 11.82 4.72
N LEU A 77 6.98 11.03 3.92
CA LEU A 77 8.33 10.58 4.19
C LEU A 77 9.30 11.09 3.13
N PRO A 78 10.18 12.03 3.49
CA PRO A 78 11.35 12.34 2.69
C PRO A 78 12.38 11.20 2.86
N VAL A 79 12.75 10.58 1.75
CA VAL A 79 13.76 9.51 1.66
C VAL A 79 14.92 9.96 0.79
N LYS A 80 16.13 9.52 1.13
CA LYS A 80 17.32 9.70 0.30
C LYS A 80 17.99 8.35 0.09
N GLY A 81 18.27 8.01 -1.17
CA GLY A 81 18.91 6.76 -1.52
C GLY A 81 18.90 6.47 -3.02
N PRO A 82 19.36 5.27 -3.43
CA PRO A 82 19.27 4.82 -4.81
C PRO A 82 17.81 4.71 -5.26
N TYR A 83 17.51 5.16 -6.48
CA TYR A 83 16.15 5.14 -7.04
C TYR A 83 15.47 3.77 -6.94
N GLN A 84 16.20 2.71 -7.26
CA GLN A 84 15.70 1.32 -7.18
C GLN A 84 15.31 0.94 -5.75
N ALA A 85 16.13 1.31 -4.75
CA ALA A 85 15.85 1.00 -3.35
C ALA A 85 14.60 1.74 -2.84
N ILE A 86 14.38 2.98 -3.28
CA ILE A 86 13.18 3.76 -2.94
C ILE A 86 11.91 3.09 -3.47
N TRP A 87 11.93 2.59 -4.71
CA TRP A 87 10.80 1.84 -5.26
C TRP A 87 10.57 0.52 -4.56
N GLN A 88 11.63 -0.23 -4.25
CA GLN A 88 11.51 -1.47 -3.48
C GLN A 88 10.88 -1.21 -2.11
N PHE A 89 11.33 -0.17 -1.40
CA PHE A 89 10.75 0.26 -0.14
C PHE A 89 9.26 0.58 -0.27
N ALA A 90 8.88 1.39 -1.27
CA ALA A 90 7.48 1.78 -1.46
C ALA A 90 6.58 0.56 -1.75
N MET A 91 7.02 -0.34 -2.63
CA MET A 91 6.27 -1.54 -2.98
C MET A 91 6.21 -2.55 -1.84
N GLN A 92 7.26 -2.68 -1.04
CA GLN A 92 7.26 -3.50 0.18
C GLN A 92 6.29 -2.93 1.21
N GLY A 93 6.29 -1.61 1.43
CA GLY A 93 5.33 -0.95 2.32
C GLY A 93 3.88 -1.24 1.94
N LEU A 94 3.53 -1.11 0.65
CA LEU A 94 2.18 -1.42 0.16
C LEU A 94 1.83 -2.91 0.26
N ARG A 95 2.83 -3.81 0.16
CA ARG A 95 2.62 -5.25 0.31
C ARG A 95 2.33 -5.64 1.77
N GLU A 96 3.05 -5.05 2.71
CA GLU A 96 2.87 -5.31 4.15
C GLU A 96 1.59 -4.63 4.69
N MET A 97 1.17 -3.53 4.07
CA MET A 97 0.01 -2.74 4.48
C MET A 97 -1.01 -2.67 3.34
N PRO A 98 -1.90 -3.66 3.20
CA PRO A 98 -2.90 -3.69 2.13
C PRO A 98 -3.94 -2.55 2.22
N PHE A 99 -4.02 -1.89 3.38
CA PHE A 99 -4.85 -0.71 3.62
C PHE A 99 -4.11 0.62 3.43
N ALA A 100 -2.88 0.60 2.94
CA ALA A 100 -2.13 1.80 2.58
C ALA A 100 -2.30 2.14 1.09
N SER A 101 -2.44 3.41 0.77
CA SER A 101 -2.23 3.94 -0.58
C SER A 101 -0.91 4.70 -0.65
N LEU A 102 -0.32 4.71 -1.85
CA LEU A 102 0.76 5.62 -2.22
C LEU A 102 0.16 6.71 -3.10
N ASP A 103 -0.08 7.87 -2.52
CA ASP A 103 -0.80 8.95 -3.20
C ASP A 103 0.12 9.81 -4.08
N GLU A 104 1.38 9.94 -3.69
CA GLU A 104 2.34 10.80 -4.37
C GLU A 104 3.77 10.28 -4.21
N VAL A 105 4.52 10.39 -5.31
CA VAL A 105 5.94 10.08 -5.37
C VAL A 105 6.61 11.21 -6.15
N GLY A 106 7.36 12.06 -5.44
CA GLY A 106 8.20 13.10 -6.07
C GLY A 106 9.66 12.71 -5.98
N PHE A 107 10.42 12.81 -7.08
CA PHE A 107 11.86 12.61 -7.09
C PHE A 107 12.59 13.91 -7.43
N ARG A 108 13.71 14.15 -6.76
CA ARG A 108 14.65 15.23 -7.03
C ARG A 108 16.06 14.66 -7.05
N ARG A 109 16.85 15.08 -8.04
CA ARG A 109 18.26 14.70 -8.18
C ARG A 109 19.06 15.98 -8.41
N ASP A 110 20.12 16.18 -7.61
CA ASP A 110 20.92 17.40 -7.67
C ASP A 110 21.85 17.43 -8.90
N SER A 111 22.45 16.29 -9.27
CA SER A 111 23.29 16.17 -10.47
C SER A 111 23.06 14.86 -11.22
N ILE A 112 23.22 14.88 -12.55
CA ILE A 112 23.12 13.67 -13.39
C ILE A 112 24.14 12.60 -12.97
N ALA A 113 25.30 13.03 -12.46
CA ALA A 113 26.36 12.15 -12.00
C ALA A 113 26.07 11.49 -10.64
N GLU A 114 25.04 11.94 -9.92
CA GLU A 114 24.73 11.43 -8.58
C GLU A 114 23.81 10.20 -8.67
N PRO A 115 24.25 9.04 -8.15
CA PRO A 115 23.43 7.81 -8.18
C PRO A 115 22.33 7.81 -7.12
N VAL A 116 22.39 8.76 -6.18
CA VAL A 116 21.44 8.95 -5.08
C VAL A 116 20.43 10.03 -5.47
N VAL A 117 19.17 9.79 -5.15
CA VAL A 117 18.09 10.75 -5.35
C VAL A 117 17.39 11.02 -4.02
N GLU A 118 16.84 12.22 -3.89
CA GLU A 118 15.89 12.55 -2.84
C GLU A 118 14.49 12.29 -3.36
N ALA A 119 13.64 11.66 -2.56
CA ALA A 119 12.25 11.48 -2.90
C ALA A 119 11.32 11.87 -1.75
N ARG A 120 10.15 12.39 -2.10
CA ARG A 120 9.04 12.65 -1.18
C ARG A 120 7.95 11.63 -1.47
N LEU A 121 7.68 10.75 -0.52
CA LEU A 121 6.64 9.75 -0.61
C LEU A 121 5.47 10.15 0.28
N ARG A 122 4.26 10.12 -0.25
CA ARG A 122 3.03 10.35 0.54
C ARG A 122 2.21 9.07 0.58
N PHE A 123 2.12 8.48 1.76
CA PHE A 123 1.24 7.36 2.03
C PHE A 123 -0.02 7.85 2.75
N THR A 124 -1.16 7.23 2.45
CA THR A 124 -2.36 7.36 3.28
C THR A 124 -2.77 5.98 3.75
N LEU A 125 -2.85 5.80 5.06
CA LEU A 125 -3.42 4.59 5.66
C LEU A 125 -4.92 4.79 5.83
N TYR A 126 -5.71 3.85 5.30
CA TYR A 126 -7.14 3.78 5.54
C TYR A 126 -7.41 2.85 6.71
N LEU A 127 -8.02 3.40 7.73
CA LEU A 127 -8.18 2.76 9.02
C LEU A 127 -9.66 2.69 9.34
N LYS A 128 -10.06 1.63 10.05
CA LYS A 128 -11.40 1.50 10.58
C LYS A 128 -11.74 2.73 11.42
N ASP A 129 -13.00 3.10 11.40
CA ASP A 129 -13.49 4.13 12.29
C ASP A 129 -13.19 3.73 13.74
N ALA A 130 -12.73 4.69 14.54
CA ALA A 130 -12.85 4.55 15.98
C ALA A 130 -14.30 4.90 16.29
N ALA A 131 -15.23 3.99 15.98
CA ALA A 131 -16.53 4.06 16.63
C ALA A 131 -16.26 4.05 18.15
N PRO A 132 -16.85 4.98 18.91
CA PRO A 132 -16.59 5.14 20.35
C PRO A 132 -16.91 3.88 21.15
#